data_AF-A0A660NW02-F1
#
_entry.id   AF-A0A660NW02-F1
#
_cell.length_a   1.000
_cell.length_b   1.000
_cell.length_c   1.000
_cell.angle_alpha   90.00
_cell.angle_beta   90.00
_cell.angle_gamma   90.00
#
_symmetry.space_group_name_H-M   'P 1'
#
loop_
_entity.id
_entity.type
_entity.pdbx_description
1 polymer ?
#
loop_
_entity_poly.entity_id
_entity_poly.type
_entity_poly.pdbx_seq_one_letter_code
_entity_poly.pdbx_strand_id
1 'polypeptide(L)'
;MKKRTIFSVMFMLCLVAQEASAFRLRLKVPTGSDSDESSPYTWIIYAVIAIAVLVGLYTYLKQFKTVFRHLGSSFKMDAKTTLSSDQQRKVLLGAAYYVQDKVYMNSLKTGMTSEEREERLDDAWNISNNKNAMNVLGELKVECKKSYFPQIAEAFKLKNQQDIDKYLNDTFVNQSDLLACSKQIERAFKSIGNLVKLGIVRNEDDFVRIGDAGWATSRLVYVARMCLESKFINEAEFWQFVDVADEVAHQSLTSWEDFGKSYIIGLCLWGANGYEVKHQVREVNKLLEDPKSPWKTFPFGK
;
A
#
# COMPACT_ATOMS: atom_id res chain seq x y z
N MET A 1 -20.92 -3.05 1.99
CA MET A 1 -21.99 -2.06 1.75
C MET A 1 -21.53 -0.81 0.97
N LYS A 2 -20.31 -0.27 1.15
CA LYS A 2 -19.78 0.94 0.46
C LYS A 2 -19.83 0.95 -1.09
N LYS A 3 -19.57 -0.17 -1.80
CA LYS A 3 -19.55 -0.19 -3.29
C LYS A 3 -20.91 0.05 -3.95
N ARG A 4 -22.01 -0.45 -3.37
CA ARG A 4 -23.38 -0.22 -3.89
C ARG A 4 -23.79 1.24 -3.76
N THR A 5 -23.39 1.89 -2.66
CA THR A 5 -23.69 3.31 -2.40
C THR A 5 -22.95 4.24 -3.36
N ILE A 6 -21.69 3.95 -3.70
CA ILE A 6 -20.90 4.75 -4.66
C ILE A 6 -21.52 4.68 -6.07
N PHE A 7 -21.97 3.49 -6.50
CA PHE A 7 -22.66 3.32 -7.78
C PHE A 7 -23.99 4.09 -7.79
N SER A 8 -24.75 4.07 -6.69
CA SER A 8 -25.98 4.86 -6.54
C SER A 8 -25.75 6.37 -6.60
N VAL A 9 -24.65 6.88 -6.02
CA VAL A 9 -24.34 8.33 -6.06
C VAL A 9 -23.85 8.78 -7.44
N MET A 10 -22.99 8.00 -8.10
CA MET A 10 -22.61 8.28 -9.50
C MET A 10 -23.82 8.22 -10.44
N PHE A 11 -24.72 7.25 -10.22
CA PHE A 11 -25.96 7.12 -10.99
C PHE A 11 -26.91 8.31 -10.73
N MET A 12 -27.05 8.76 -9.48
CA MET A 12 -27.83 9.95 -9.13
C MET A 12 -27.24 11.24 -9.75
N LEU A 13 -25.91 11.40 -9.75
CA LEU A 13 -25.25 12.55 -10.40
C LEU A 13 -25.40 12.50 -11.93
N CYS A 14 -25.36 11.31 -12.54
CA CYS A 14 -25.63 11.14 -13.97
C CYS A 14 -27.10 11.43 -14.31
N LEU A 15 -28.04 11.01 -13.47
CA LEU A 15 -29.47 11.32 -13.64
C LEU A 15 -29.73 12.82 -13.50
N VAL A 16 -29.11 13.51 -12.53
CA VAL A 16 -29.22 14.97 -12.39
C VAL A 16 -28.62 15.70 -13.60
N ALA A 17 -27.51 15.20 -14.16
CA ALA A 17 -26.92 15.73 -15.39
C ALA A 17 -27.79 15.43 -16.63
N GLN A 18 -28.44 14.26 -16.69
CA GLN A 18 -29.40 13.90 -17.74
C GLN A 18 -30.68 14.74 -17.68
N GLU A 19 -31.23 14.98 -16.48
CA GLU A 19 -32.38 15.86 -16.25
C GLU A 19 -32.03 17.31 -16.63
N ALA A 20 -30.84 17.81 -16.25
CA ALA A 20 -30.38 19.15 -16.63
C ALA A 20 -30.16 19.33 -18.15
N SER A 21 -29.74 18.27 -18.86
CA SER A 21 -29.57 18.28 -20.31
C SER A 21 -30.89 18.07 -21.07
N ALA A 22 -31.79 17.23 -20.55
CA ALA A 22 -33.15 17.06 -21.07
C ALA A 22 -34.01 18.33 -20.89
N PHE A 23 -33.82 19.07 -19.80
CA PHE A 23 -34.47 20.36 -19.56
C PHE A 23 -33.97 21.47 -20.51
N ARG A 24 -32.67 21.48 -20.85
CA ARG A 24 -32.11 22.35 -21.90
C ARG A 24 -32.69 22.07 -23.29
N LEU A 25 -33.02 20.80 -23.59
CA LEU A 25 -33.66 20.40 -24.86
C LEU A 25 -35.14 20.79 -24.92
N ARG A 26 -35.85 20.83 -23.79
CA ARG A 26 -37.26 21.29 -23.72
C ARG A 26 -37.42 22.81 -23.80
N LEU A 27 -36.36 23.60 -23.62
CA LEU A 27 -36.37 25.06 -23.77
C LEU A 27 -36.26 25.54 -25.23
N LYS A 28 -36.13 24.65 -26.22
CA LYS A 28 -36.37 24.98 -27.63
C LYS A 28 -37.86 24.80 -27.96
N VAL A 29 -38.63 25.78 -27.49
CA VAL A 29 -39.95 26.31 -27.93
C VAL A 29 -40.87 25.39 -28.76
N PRO A 30 -42.13 25.26 -28.32
CA PRO A 30 -43.28 25.59 -29.15
C PRO A 30 -43.94 26.88 -28.65
N THR A 31 -44.19 27.79 -29.59
CA THR A 31 -44.92 29.04 -29.43
C THR A 31 -46.36 28.76 -28.97
N GLY A 32 -46.77 29.34 -27.85
CA GLY A 32 -48.16 29.30 -27.39
C GLY A 32 -48.32 29.97 -26.03
N SER A 33 -49.18 30.97 -25.97
CA SER A 33 -49.52 31.83 -24.83
C SER A 33 -49.97 31.07 -23.58
N ASP A 34 -49.44 31.41 -22.41
CA ASP A 34 -50.17 32.08 -21.31
C ASP A 34 -49.37 32.05 -19.99
N SER A 35 -49.25 33.23 -19.37
CA SER A 35 -48.83 33.52 -17.99
C SER A 35 -47.69 32.66 -17.39
N ASP A 36 -46.46 33.06 -17.68
CA ASP A 36 -45.24 32.54 -17.02
C ASP A 36 -45.03 33.25 -15.67
N GLU A 37 -45.97 33.09 -14.72
CA GLU A 37 -45.71 33.43 -13.32
C GLU A 37 -45.04 32.21 -12.67
N SER A 38 -43.70 32.23 -12.65
CA SER A 38 -42.92 31.27 -11.87
C SER A 38 -43.43 31.28 -10.43
N SER A 39 -44.10 30.21 -10.02
CA SER A 39 -44.66 30.06 -8.66
C SER A 39 -43.61 30.50 -7.62
N PRO A 40 -43.95 31.35 -6.63
CA PRO A 40 -43.00 31.95 -5.69
C PRO A 40 -42.27 30.94 -4.80
N TYR A 41 -42.51 29.64 -4.98
CA TYR A 41 -41.86 28.53 -4.28
C TYR A 41 -40.79 27.82 -5.14
N THR A 42 -40.72 28.09 -6.45
CA THR A 42 -39.74 27.45 -7.36
C THR A 42 -38.30 27.77 -6.98
N TRP A 43 -37.99 29.03 -6.66
CA TRP A 43 -36.65 29.43 -6.19
C TRP A 43 -36.28 28.80 -4.84
N ILE A 44 -37.26 28.53 -3.96
CA ILE A 44 -37.06 27.84 -2.67
C ILE A 44 -36.65 26.39 -2.93
N ILE A 45 -37.32 25.70 -3.87
CA ILE A 45 -36.97 24.33 -4.26
C ILE A 45 -35.55 24.30 -4.82
N TYR A 46 -35.17 25.23 -5.70
CA TYR A 46 -33.80 25.33 -6.22
C TYR A 46 -32.77 25.60 -5.12
N ALA A 47 -33.09 26.47 -4.16
CA ALA A 47 -32.22 26.76 -3.01
C ALA A 47 -32.03 25.53 -2.11
N VAL A 48 -33.10 24.78 -1.81
CA VAL A 48 -33.03 23.55 -1.02
C VAL A 48 -32.21 22.47 -1.74
N ILE A 49 -32.41 22.29 -3.04
CA ILE A 49 -31.61 21.35 -3.85
C ILE A 49 -30.13 21.80 -3.86
N ALA A 50 -29.85 23.08 -4.06
CA ALA A 50 -28.49 23.60 -4.05
C ALA A 50 -27.80 23.39 -2.69
N ILE A 51 -28.51 23.64 -1.58
CA ILE A 51 -27.99 23.38 -0.22
C ILE A 51 -27.76 21.89 -0.02
N ALA A 52 -28.70 21.02 -0.41
CA ALA A 52 -28.53 19.56 -0.30
C ALA A 52 -27.34 19.06 -1.12
N VAL A 53 -27.12 19.62 -2.31
CA VAL A 53 -25.94 19.33 -3.14
C VAL A 53 -24.66 19.86 -2.50
N LEU A 54 -24.66 21.07 -1.94
CA LEU A 54 -23.48 21.64 -1.26
C LEU A 54 -23.13 20.87 0.02
N VAL A 55 -24.13 20.48 0.81
CA VAL A 55 -23.96 19.65 2.00
C VAL A 55 -23.50 18.25 1.59
N GLY A 56 -24.09 17.67 0.55
CA GLY A 56 -23.64 16.41 -0.04
C GLY A 56 -22.18 16.49 -0.49
N LEU A 57 -21.83 17.50 -1.29
CA LEU A 57 -20.45 17.73 -1.70
C LEU A 57 -19.56 17.87 -0.48
N TYR A 58 -19.86 18.74 0.46
CA TYR A 58 -19.08 18.96 1.68
C TYR A 58 -18.88 17.68 2.51
N THR A 59 -19.94 16.91 2.74
CA THR A 59 -19.89 15.64 3.48
C THR A 59 -19.09 14.57 2.75
N TYR A 60 -19.15 14.54 1.41
CA TYR A 60 -18.43 13.56 0.59
C TYR A 60 -17.09 14.07 0.02
N LEU A 61 -16.70 15.33 0.27
CA LEU A 61 -15.48 15.96 -0.27
C LEU A 61 -14.24 15.12 0.04
N LYS A 62 -14.20 14.49 1.22
CA LYS A 62 -13.10 13.61 1.64
C LYS A 62 -13.05 12.33 0.80
N GLN A 63 -14.18 11.67 0.58
CA GLN A 63 -14.26 10.48 -0.27
C GLN A 63 -13.93 10.82 -1.73
N PHE A 64 -14.32 12.00 -2.20
CA PHE A 64 -13.91 12.51 -3.51
C PHE A 64 -12.39 12.71 -3.60
N LYS A 65 -11.72 13.20 -2.55
CA LYS A 65 -10.24 13.28 -2.51
C LYS A 65 -9.59 11.91 -2.59
N THR A 66 -10.11 10.90 -1.88
CA THR A 66 -9.64 9.51 -1.98
C THR A 66 -9.77 9.01 -3.41
N VAL A 67 -10.97 9.11 -4.00
CA VAL A 67 -11.26 8.64 -5.36
C VAL A 67 -10.37 9.35 -6.39
N PHE A 68 -10.26 10.67 -6.30
CA PHE A 68 -9.41 11.45 -7.19
C PHE A 68 -7.92 11.13 -7.00
N ARG A 69 -7.48 10.75 -5.80
CA ARG A 69 -6.12 10.26 -5.57
C ARG A 69 -5.86 8.92 -6.29
N HIS A 70 -6.88 8.08 -6.45
CA HIS A 70 -6.75 6.86 -7.24
C HIS A 70 -6.89 7.08 -8.75
N LEU A 71 -7.31 8.27 -9.19
CA LEU A 71 -7.33 8.69 -10.59
C LEU A 71 -6.00 9.38 -10.94
N GLY A 72 -5.25 8.84 -11.91
CA GLY A 72 -4.04 9.48 -12.45
C GLY A 72 -2.80 8.57 -12.50
N SER A 73 -1.62 9.20 -12.58
CA SER A 73 -0.32 8.53 -12.72
C SER A 73 -0.06 7.47 -11.66
N SER A 74 0.57 6.36 -12.07
CA SER A 74 1.01 5.28 -11.17
C SER A 74 2.00 5.74 -10.11
N PHE A 75 2.83 6.74 -10.44
CA PHE A 75 3.82 7.32 -9.55
C PHE A 75 3.52 8.81 -9.34
N LYS A 76 3.30 9.19 -8.09
CA LYS A 76 3.07 10.57 -7.68
C LYS A 76 4.33 11.11 -7.02
N MET A 77 4.85 12.20 -7.56
CA MET A 77 6.01 12.89 -7.00
C MET A 77 5.53 14.21 -6.40
N ASP A 78 6.02 14.53 -5.21
CA ASP A 78 5.83 15.83 -4.57
C ASP A 78 6.92 16.77 -5.07
N ALA A 79 6.53 17.75 -5.89
CA ALA A 79 7.44 18.76 -6.43
C ALA A 79 7.98 19.71 -5.35
N LYS A 80 7.40 19.71 -4.15
CA LYS A 80 7.79 20.56 -3.02
C LYS A 80 8.58 19.79 -1.95
N THR A 81 9.00 18.56 -2.24
CA THR A 81 9.80 17.78 -1.29
C THR A 81 11.09 18.53 -0.92
N THR A 82 11.41 18.54 0.36
CA THR A 82 12.66 19.09 0.90
C THR A 82 13.66 17.99 1.24
N LEU A 83 13.31 16.73 0.96
CA LEU A 83 14.16 15.58 1.25
C LEU A 83 15.39 15.57 0.33
N SER A 84 16.55 15.25 0.90
CA SER A 84 17.76 14.97 0.10
C SER A 84 17.55 13.76 -0.81
N SER A 85 18.44 13.57 -1.79
CA SER A 85 18.35 12.40 -2.68
C SER A 85 18.48 11.08 -1.92
N ASP A 86 19.32 11.03 -0.87
CA ASP A 86 19.45 9.86 -0.01
C ASP A 86 18.19 9.61 0.83
N GLN A 87 17.60 10.67 1.40
CA GLN A 87 16.35 10.55 2.13
C GLN A 87 15.20 10.06 1.23
N GLN A 88 15.14 10.54 -0.01
CA GLN A 88 14.17 10.05 -1.00
C GLN A 88 14.40 8.58 -1.32
N ARG A 89 15.66 8.16 -1.56
CA ARG A 89 16.04 6.75 -1.73
C ARG A 89 15.58 5.87 -0.57
N LYS A 90 15.82 6.28 0.67
CA LYS A 90 15.41 5.53 1.87
C LYS A 90 13.89 5.44 2.01
N VAL A 91 13.17 6.52 1.75
CA VAL A 91 11.69 6.51 1.74
C VAL A 91 11.17 5.54 0.67
N LEU A 92 11.83 5.42 -0.48
CA LEU A 92 11.44 4.50 -1.56
C LEU A 92 11.56 3.01 -1.21
N LEU A 93 12.14 2.64 -0.07
CA LEU A 93 12.02 1.29 0.47
C LEU A 93 10.55 0.92 0.74
N GLY A 94 9.66 1.89 1.02
CA GLY A 94 8.22 1.66 1.14
C GLY A 94 7.43 1.64 -0.17
N ALA A 95 8.08 1.76 -1.34
CA ALA A 95 7.43 2.04 -2.61
C ALA A 95 6.38 1.01 -3.04
N ALA A 96 6.56 -0.26 -2.69
CA ALA A 96 5.58 -1.31 -3.01
C ALA A 96 4.19 -0.98 -2.45
N TYR A 97 4.11 -0.49 -1.20
CA TYR A 97 2.85 -0.01 -0.61
C TYR A 97 2.39 1.31 -1.23
N TYR A 98 3.33 2.20 -1.56
CA TYR A 98 2.99 3.52 -2.11
C TYR A 98 2.27 3.43 -3.45
N VAL A 99 2.62 2.44 -4.27
CA VAL A 99 1.95 2.18 -5.55
C VAL A 99 0.52 1.70 -5.34
N GLN A 100 0.29 0.82 -4.36
CA GLN A 100 -1.04 0.30 -4.03
C GLN A 100 -1.95 1.43 -3.55
N ASP A 101 -1.43 2.23 -2.63
CA ASP A 101 -2.19 3.30 -2.01
C ASP A 101 -2.11 4.62 -2.79
N LYS A 102 -1.44 4.66 -3.94
CA LYS A 102 -1.32 5.85 -4.80
C LYS A 102 -0.93 7.13 -4.02
N VAL A 103 0.04 7.00 -3.11
CA VAL A 103 0.59 8.10 -2.32
C VAL A 103 1.86 8.65 -2.96
N TYR A 104 2.35 9.79 -2.45
CA TYR A 104 3.61 10.37 -2.94
C TYR A 104 4.80 9.42 -2.70
N MET A 105 5.71 9.34 -3.66
CA MET A 105 6.84 8.41 -3.61
C MET A 105 8.07 8.99 -2.91
N ASN A 106 8.20 10.31 -2.86
CA ASN A 106 9.46 11.00 -2.58
C ASN A 106 9.35 12.10 -1.50
N SER A 107 8.36 12.01 -0.63
CA SER A 107 8.06 13.00 0.42
C SER A 107 7.60 12.28 1.67
N LEU A 108 7.69 12.92 2.84
CA LEU A 108 7.12 12.36 4.07
C LEU A 108 5.59 12.45 4.05
N LYS A 109 5.05 13.48 3.40
CA LYS A 109 3.61 13.67 3.18
C LYS A 109 3.08 12.57 2.27
N THR A 110 2.05 11.84 2.67
CA THR A 110 1.45 10.76 1.87
C THR A 110 0.47 11.30 0.82
N GLY A 111 -0.18 12.43 1.12
CA GLY A 111 -1.30 12.94 0.33
C GLY A 111 -2.64 12.28 0.68
N MET A 112 -2.67 11.42 1.69
CA MET A 112 -3.92 10.92 2.28
C MET A 112 -4.57 11.97 3.20
N THR A 113 -5.87 11.83 3.42
CA THR A 113 -6.53 12.52 4.54
C THR A 113 -6.13 11.89 5.87
N SER A 114 -6.26 12.62 6.99
CA SER A 114 -5.96 12.05 8.31
C SER A 114 -6.86 10.85 8.63
N GLU A 115 -8.14 10.94 8.28
CA GLU A 115 -9.14 9.89 8.47
C GLU A 115 -8.78 8.62 7.69
N GLU A 116 -8.45 8.72 6.39
CA GLU A 116 -8.01 7.56 5.59
C GLU A 116 -6.76 6.90 6.18
N ARG A 117 -5.81 7.72 6.63
CA ARG A 117 -4.54 7.23 7.17
C ARG A 117 -4.72 6.54 8.51
N GLU A 118 -5.52 7.11 9.39
CA GLU A 118 -5.81 6.55 10.71
C GLU A 118 -6.69 5.31 10.62
N GLU A 119 -7.73 5.27 9.75
CA GLU A 119 -8.51 4.05 9.45
C GLU A 119 -7.58 2.94 8.94
N ARG A 120 -6.66 3.25 8.02
CA ARG A 120 -5.70 2.28 7.47
C ARG A 120 -4.70 1.74 8.51
N LEU A 121 -4.28 2.59 9.44
CA LEU A 121 -3.37 2.24 10.54
C LEU A 121 -4.07 1.33 11.56
N ASP A 122 -5.32 1.65 11.90
CA ASP A 122 -6.14 0.87 12.84
C ASP A 122 -6.53 -0.49 12.24
N ASP A 123 -7.07 -0.52 11.03
CA ASP A 123 -7.59 -1.74 10.40
C ASP A 123 -6.52 -2.83 10.19
N ALA A 124 -5.29 -2.43 9.86
CA ALA A 124 -4.25 -3.38 9.47
C ALA A 124 -3.16 -3.62 10.52
N TRP A 125 -2.95 -2.67 11.43
CA TRP A 125 -1.93 -2.75 12.47
C TRP A 125 -2.44 -2.43 13.87
N ASN A 126 -3.74 -2.12 14.02
CA ASN A 126 -4.36 -1.74 15.28
C ASN A 126 -3.68 -0.52 15.91
N ILE A 127 -3.24 0.46 15.10
CA ILE A 127 -2.55 1.67 15.56
C ILE A 127 -3.51 2.87 15.57
N SER A 128 -3.83 3.37 16.76
CA SER A 128 -4.74 4.52 16.95
C SER A 128 -4.16 5.66 17.80
N ASN A 129 -2.95 5.51 18.34
CA ASN A 129 -2.29 6.52 19.18
C ASN A 129 -0.77 6.32 19.25
N ASN A 130 -0.06 7.31 19.80
CA ASN A 130 1.41 7.33 19.95
C ASN A 130 1.97 6.11 20.71
N LYS A 131 1.37 5.74 21.86
CA LYS A 131 1.88 4.62 22.68
C LYS A 131 1.82 3.30 21.91
N ASN A 132 0.69 3.00 21.28
CA ASN A 132 0.52 1.78 20.49
C ASN A 132 1.41 1.82 19.22
N ALA A 133 1.49 2.98 18.55
CA ALA A 133 2.36 3.15 17.37
C ALA A 133 3.82 2.76 17.66
N MET A 134 4.39 3.23 18.78
CA MET A 134 5.77 2.92 19.13
C MET A 134 5.97 1.43 19.42
N ASN A 135 5.01 0.76 20.05
CA ASN A 135 5.08 -0.69 20.28
C ASN A 135 5.08 -1.46 18.94
N VAL A 136 4.12 -1.19 18.06
CA VAL A 136 4.01 -1.88 16.77
C VAL A 136 5.23 -1.60 15.87
N LEU A 137 5.73 -0.37 15.85
CA LEU A 137 6.95 -0.03 15.12
C LEU A 137 8.19 -0.74 15.71
N GLY A 138 8.24 -0.90 17.04
CA GLY A 138 9.25 -1.70 17.71
C GLY A 138 9.20 -3.18 17.31
N GLU A 139 8.01 -3.77 17.26
CA GLU A 139 7.79 -5.14 16.80
C GLU A 139 8.19 -5.31 15.32
N LEU A 140 7.76 -4.42 14.43
CA LEU A 140 8.14 -4.43 13.01
C LEU A 140 9.66 -4.27 12.83
N LYS A 141 10.31 -3.46 13.67
CA LYS A 141 11.77 -3.32 13.69
C LYS A 141 12.47 -4.61 14.09
N VAL A 142 11.93 -5.36 15.04
CA VAL A 142 12.44 -6.69 15.41
C VAL A 142 12.20 -7.69 14.28
N GLU A 143 11.01 -7.68 13.66
CA GLU A 143 10.70 -8.51 12.48
C GLU A 143 11.70 -8.28 11.35
N CYS A 144 12.08 -7.03 11.05
CA CYS A 144 13.08 -6.73 10.01
C CYS A 144 14.43 -7.40 10.25
N LYS A 145 14.83 -7.58 11.52
CA LYS A 145 16.11 -8.19 11.88
C LYS A 145 16.05 -9.70 12.02
N LYS A 146 14.84 -10.26 12.10
CA LYS A 146 14.61 -11.68 12.30
C LYS A 146 14.48 -12.36 10.95
N SER A 147 15.32 -13.38 10.69
CA SER A 147 15.27 -14.15 9.46
C SER A 147 15.35 -15.64 9.76
N TYR A 148 14.46 -16.41 9.14
CA TYR A 148 14.49 -17.88 9.17
C TYR A 148 15.13 -18.49 7.91
N PHE A 149 15.77 -17.66 7.07
CA PHE A 149 16.38 -18.13 5.82
C PHE A 149 17.45 -19.21 5.98
N PRO A 150 18.29 -19.21 7.03
CA PRO A 150 19.19 -20.34 7.27
C PRO A 150 18.44 -21.67 7.45
N GLN A 151 17.32 -21.65 8.18
CA GLN A 151 16.49 -22.83 8.40
C GLN A 151 15.72 -23.24 7.15
N ILE A 152 15.22 -22.28 6.36
CA ILE A 152 14.57 -22.54 5.06
C ILE A 152 15.58 -23.17 4.09
N ALA A 153 16.81 -22.66 4.04
CA ALA A 153 17.87 -23.21 3.20
C ALA A 153 18.19 -24.67 3.57
N GLU A 154 18.27 -24.98 4.86
CA GLU A 154 18.48 -26.36 5.31
C GLU A 154 17.28 -27.25 5.00
N ALA A 155 16.06 -26.76 5.21
CA ALA A 155 14.85 -27.50 4.89
C ALA A 155 14.76 -27.88 3.40
N PHE A 156 15.14 -26.98 2.48
CA PHE A 156 15.21 -27.28 1.05
C PHE A 156 16.20 -28.40 0.70
N LYS A 157 17.28 -28.59 1.48
CA LYS A 157 18.20 -29.72 1.30
C LYS A 157 17.61 -31.04 1.80
N LEU A 158 16.93 -31.01 2.94
CA LEU A 158 16.35 -32.21 3.59
C LEU A 158 15.16 -32.79 2.80
N LYS A 159 14.34 -31.92 2.20
CA LYS A 159 13.18 -32.21 1.32
C LYS A 159 12.03 -33.04 1.92
N ASN A 160 12.27 -33.81 2.97
CA ASN A 160 11.26 -34.66 3.61
C ASN A 160 10.86 -34.12 4.98
N GLN A 161 9.57 -34.25 5.31
CA GLN A 161 8.99 -33.64 6.50
C GLN A 161 9.60 -34.16 7.81
N GLN A 162 9.91 -35.46 7.88
CA GLN A 162 10.43 -36.09 9.10
C GLN A 162 11.80 -35.52 9.49
N ASP A 163 12.71 -35.37 8.54
CA ASP A 163 14.03 -34.80 8.80
C ASP A 163 13.95 -33.31 9.09
N ILE A 164 13.04 -32.57 8.43
CA ILE A 164 12.78 -31.15 8.73
C ILE A 164 12.28 -30.99 10.16
N ASP A 165 11.31 -31.80 10.59
CA ASP A 165 10.76 -31.74 11.94
C ASP A 165 11.83 -32.04 12.99
N LYS A 166 12.67 -33.05 12.75
CA LYS A 166 13.81 -33.37 13.62
C LYS A 166 14.78 -32.19 13.70
N TYR A 167 15.19 -31.64 12.56
CA TYR A 167 16.08 -30.47 12.49
C TYR A 167 15.53 -29.27 13.28
N LEU A 168 14.24 -28.98 13.14
CA LEU A 168 13.61 -27.86 13.84
C LEU A 168 13.52 -28.08 15.36
N ASN A 169 13.18 -29.30 15.80
CA ASN A 169 13.16 -29.66 17.21
C ASN A 169 14.57 -29.58 17.85
N ASP A 170 15.61 -29.96 17.10
CA ASP A 170 17.00 -29.86 17.55
C ASP A 170 17.51 -28.41 17.55
N THR A 171 16.94 -27.54 16.70
CA THR A 171 17.37 -26.14 16.53
C THR A 171 16.71 -25.16 17.51
N PHE A 172 15.42 -25.33 17.81
CA PHE A 172 14.65 -24.36 18.58
C PHE A 172 14.29 -24.85 19.98
N VAL A 173 14.63 -24.04 20.99
CA VAL A 173 14.15 -24.23 22.37
C VAL A 173 12.76 -23.63 22.58
N ASN A 174 12.49 -22.48 21.95
CA ASN A 174 11.20 -21.79 22.08
C ASN A 174 10.18 -22.33 21.08
N GLN A 175 9.06 -22.85 21.58
CA GLN A 175 8.00 -23.44 20.76
C GLN A 175 7.36 -22.44 19.79
N SER A 176 7.20 -21.18 20.18
CA SER A 176 6.61 -20.14 19.31
C SER A 176 7.51 -19.82 18.12
N ASP A 177 8.84 -19.79 18.33
CA ASP A 177 9.81 -19.60 17.25
C ASP A 177 9.85 -20.80 16.31
N LEU A 178 9.78 -22.02 16.86
CA LEU A 178 9.68 -23.26 16.09
C LEU A 178 8.46 -23.24 15.18
N LEU A 179 7.28 -22.93 15.73
CA LEU A 179 6.02 -22.87 14.97
C LEU A 179 6.06 -21.78 13.90
N ALA A 180 6.61 -20.60 14.21
CA ALA A 180 6.76 -19.53 13.24
C ALA A 180 7.71 -19.91 12.09
N CYS A 181 8.85 -20.54 12.41
CA CYS A 181 9.81 -21.03 11.42
C CYS A 181 9.19 -22.13 10.54
N SER A 182 8.57 -23.15 11.15
CA SER A 182 7.91 -24.26 10.46
C SER A 182 6.87 -23.75 9.46
N LYS A 183 6.04 -22.78 9.87
CA LYS A 183 5.04 -22.16 9.00
C LYS A 183 5.67 -21.41 7.81
N GLN A 184 6.80 -20.74 8.01
CA GLN A 184 7.51 -20.10 6.88
C GLN A 184 8.12 -21.14 5.94
N ILE A 185 8.68 -22.24 6.46
CA ILE A 185 9.19 -23.34 5.64
C ILE A 185 8.07 -23.94 4.78
N GLU A 186 6.90 -24.23 5.36
CA GLU A 186 5.73 -24.73 4.62
C GLU A 186 5.36 -23.77 3.47
N ARG A 187 5.31 -22.46 3.76
CA ARG A 187 5.00 -21.43 2.76
C ARG A 187 6.09 -21.30 1.70
N ALA A 188 7.36 -21.50 2.05
CA ALA A 188 8.47 -21.52 1.11
C ALA A 188 8.31 -22.67 0.11
N PHE A 189 8.12 -23.91 0.59
CA PHE A 189 7.86 -25.08 -0.26
C PHE A 189 6.61 -24.91 -1.14
N LYS A 190 5.54 -24.32 -0.60
CA LYS A 190 4.31 -24.07 -1.36
C LYS A 190 4.48 -23.01 -2.45
N SER A 191 5.34 -22.01 -2.24
CA SER A 191 5.46 -20.85 -3.12
C SER A 191 6.59 -20.96 -4.14
N ILE A 192 7.68 -21.69 -3.84
CA ILE A 192 8.89 -21.72 -4.67
C ILE A 192 8.60 -22.06 -6.13
N GLY A 193 7.81 -23.09 -6.40
CA GLY A 193 7.46 -23.48 -7.78
C GLY A 193 6.68 -22.41 -8.54
N ASN A 194 5.84 -21.62 -7.86
CA ASN A 194 5.14 -20.50 -8.49
C ASN A 194 6.05 -19.29 -8.69
N LEU A 195 6.95 -19.01 -7.74
CA LEU A 195 7.94 -17.94 -7.86
C LEU A 195 8.90 -18.17 -9.03
N VAL A 196 9.31 -19.42 -9.27
CA VAL A 196 10.09 -19.81 -10.45
C VAL A 196 9.30 -19.58 -11.74
N LYS A 197 8.04 -20.01 -11.80
CA LYS A 197 7.16 -19.79 -12.97
C LYS A 197 6.93 -18.31 -13.27
N LEU A 198 6.90 -17.46 -12.25
CA LEU A 198 6.73 -16.01 -12.39
C LEU A 198 8.06 -15.29 -12.69
N GLY A 199 9.19 -16.00 -12.75
CA GLY A 199 10.51 -15.41 -13.01
C GLY A 199 11.06 -14.57 -11.85
N ILE A 200 10.51 -14.72 -10.64
CA ILE A 200 10.95 -13.97 -9.45
C ILE A 200 12.28 -14.53 -8.94
N VAL A 201 12.42 -15.86 -8.95
CA VAL A 201 13.65 -16.57 -8.56
C VAL A 201 13.96 -17.65 -9.58
N ARG A 202 15.23 -18.01 -9.77
CA ARG A 202 15.61 -19.09 -10.69
C ARG A 202 15.40 -20.49 -10.08
N ASN A 203 15.68 -20.63 -8.80
CA ASN A 203 15.66 -21.90 -8.05
C ASN A 203 15.67 -21.62 -6.53
N GLU A 204 15.79 -22.67 -5.72
CA GLU A 204 15.88 -22.60 -4.25
C GLU A 204 17.10 -21.78 -3.77
N ASP A 205 18.26 -21.92 -4.41
CA ASP A 205 19.46 -21.16 -4.04
C ASP A 205 19.27 -19.65 -4.25
N ASP A 206 18.66 -19.26 -5.37
CA ASP A 206 18.37 -17.85 -5.67
C ASP A 206 17.30 -17.29 -4.73
N PHE A 207 16.30 -18.10 -4.35
CA PHE A 207 15.33 -17.75 -3.31
C PHE A 207 16.02 -17.46 -1.98
N VAL A 208 16.93 -18.35 -1.55
CA VAL A 208 17.66 -18.21 -0.29
C VAL A 208 18.59 -17.00 -0.31
N ARG A 209 19.31 -16.78 -1.41
CA ARG A 209 20.21 -15.64 -1.61
C ARG A 209 19.45 -14.31 -1.50
N ILE A 210 18.29 -14.19 -2.14
CA ILE A 210 17.52 -12.94 -2.17
C ILE A 210 16.89 -12.65 -0.81
N GLY A 211 16.32 -13.65 -0.13
CA GLY A 211 15.73 -13.42 1.19
C GLY A 211 14.41 -12.65 1.15
N ASP A 212 13.88 -12.30 2.32
CA ASP A 212 12.62 -11.56 2.52
C ASP A 212 12.78 -10.14 3.09
N ALA A 213 14.02 -9.65 3.20
CA ALA A 213 14.33 -8.33 3.74
C ALA A 213 13.51 -7.19 3.09
N GLY A 214 13.25 -7.26 1.78
CA GLY A 214 12.46 -6.26 1.07
C GLY A 214 11.03 -6.14 1.60
N TRP A 215 10.41 -7.24 2.02
CA TRP A 215 9.05 -7.23 2.57
C TRP A 215 8.98 -6.56 3.94
N ALA A 216 9.86 -6.98 4.86
CA ALA A 216 9.88 -6.47 6.23
C ALA A 216 10.23 -4.98 6.26
N THR A 217 11.26 -4.58 5.52
CA THR A 217 11.72 -3.18 5.46
C THR A 217 10.68 -2.27 4.80
N SER A 218 10.02 -2.73 3.72
CA SER A 218 8.90 -1.99 3.10
C SER A 218 7.77 -1.69 4.09
N ARG A 219 7.38 -2.69 4.90
CA ARG A 219 6.34 -2.53 5.93
C ARG A 219 6.74 -1.52 6.99
N LEU A 220 7.96 -1.63 7.52
CA LEU A 220 8.45 -0.72 8.55
C LEU A 220 8.46 0.73 8.07
N VAL A 221 9.02 1.00 6.90
CA VAL A 221 9.11 2.36 6.33
C VAL A 221 7.73 2.92 6.01
N TYR A 222 6.83 2.11 5.45
CA TYR A 222 5.46 2.52 5.16
C TYR A 222 4.70 2.90 6.44
N VAL A 223 4.69 2.01 7.45
CA VAL A 223 3.94 2.25 8.69
C VAL A 223 4.53 3.41 9.47
N ALA A 224 5.86 3.52 9.56
CA ALA A 224 6.52 4.65 10.22
C ALA A 224 6.14 5.99 9.59
N ARG A 225 6.08 6.06 8.25
CA ARG A 225 5.68 7.28 7.52
C ARG A 225 4.23 7.66 7.82
N MET A 226 3.33 6.68 7.87
CA MET A 226 1.92 6.92 8.20
C MET A 226 1.77 7.41 9.65
N CYS A 227 2.48 6.80 10.60
CA CYS A 227 2.52 7.24 11.99
C CYS A 227 3.08 8.67 12.13
N LEU A 228 4.14 9.01 11.38
CA LEU A 228 4.72 10.35 11.37
C LEU A 228 3.68 11.39 10.94
N GLU A 229 3.00 11.17 9.83
CA GLU A 229 2.02 12.15 9.32
C GLU A 229 0.75 12.23 10.19
N SER A 230 0.42 11.15 10.93
CA SER A 230 -0.60 11.16 12.00
C SER A 230 -0.11 11.79 13.31
N LYS A 231 1.15 12.26 13.38
CA LYS A 231 1.77 12.82 14.59
C LYS A 231 1.83 11.83 15.76
N PHE A 232 1.81 10.52 15.45
CA PHE A 232 2.01 9.46 16.44
C PHE A 232 3.49 9.23 16.74
N ILE A 233 4.39 9.68 15.87
CA ILE A 233 5.83 9.78 16.12
C ILE A 233 6.33 11.12 15.57
N ASN A 234 7.52 11.54 15.97
CA ASN A 234 8.21 12.69 15.40
C ASN A 234 9.18 12.29 14.28
N GLU A 235 9.74 13.28 13.57
CA GLU A 235 10.59 13.03 12.41
C GLU A 235 11.92 12.33 12.78
N ALA A 236 12.50 12.64 13.94
CA ALA A 236 13.72 11.98 14.39
C ALA A 236 13.48 10.48 14.66
N GLU A 237 12.35 10.14 15.29
CA GLU A 237 11.92 8.75 15.50
C GLU A 237 11.66 8.04 14.17
N PHE A 238 11.01 8.71 13.22
CA PHE A 238 10.78 8.17 11.87
C PHE A 238 12.10 7.77 11.20
N TRP A 239 13.09 8.67 11.19
CA TRP A 239 14.38 8.39 10.55
C TRP A 239 15.12 7.24 11.24
N GLN A 240 15.02 7.09 12.58
CA GLN A 240 15.60 5.94 13.27
C GLN A 240 15.03 4.59 12.81
N PHE A 241 13.74 4.51 12.47
CA PHE A 241 13.15 3.29 11.91
C PHE A 241 13.56 3.07 10.45
N VAL A 242 13.60 4.15 9.66
CA VAL A 242 14.00 4.10 8.25
C VAL A 242 15.47 3.71 8.10
N ASP A 243 16.36 4.21 8.96
CA ASP A 243 17.78 3.85 8.93
C ASP A 243 17.99 2.37 9.24
N VAL A 244 17.22 1.79 10.16
CA VAL A 244 17.26 0.34 10.40
C VAL A 244 16.77 -0.44 9.19
N ALA A 245 15.70 0.02 8.53
CA ALA A 245 15.21 -0.60 7.31
C ALA A 245 16.25 -0.52 6.18
N ASP A 246 16.93 0.61 6.03
CA ASP A 246 17.99 0.83 5.05
C ASP A 246 19.21 -0.06 5.34
N GLU A 247 19.64 -0.18 6.60
CA GLU A 247 20.70 -1.10 7.01
C GLU A 247 20.35 -2.55 6.67
N VAL A 248 19.17 -3.03 7.07
CA VAL A 248 18.73 -4.41 6.81
C VAL A 248 18.63 -4.69 5.31
N ALA A 249 18.03 -3.78 4.53
CA ALA A 249 17.89 -3.97 3.09
C ALA A 249 19.25 -4.15 2.40
N HIS A 250 20.27 -3.40 2.83
CA HIS A 250 21.61 -3.43 2.23
C HIS A 250 22.52 -4.54 2.76
N GLN A 251 22.06 -5.41 3.69
CA GLN A 251 22.86 -6.54 4.15
C GLN A 251 23.05 -7.62 3.07
N SER A 252 22.01 -7.89 2.28
CA SER A 252 22.03 -8.94 1.26
C SER A 252 21.57 -8.49 -0.12
N LEU A 253 20.81 -7.39 -0.22
CA LEU A 253 20.28 -6.91 -1.49
C LEU A 253 21.23 -5.90 -2.12
N THR A 254 21.34 -5.93 -3.44
CA THR A 254 22.32 -5.12 -4.18
C THR A 254 21.70 -4.17 -5.21
N SER A 255 20.39 -4.30 -5.46
CA SER A 255 19.68 -3.51 -6.47
C SER A 255 18.19 -3.41 -6.13
N TRP A 256 17.50 -2.46 -6.78
CA TRP A 256 16.04 -2.38 -6.73
C TRP A 256 15.35 -3.65 -7.25
N GLU A 257 15.98 -4.36 -8.19
CA GLU A 257 15.48 -5.63 -8.70
C GLU A 257 15.52 -6.72 -7.62
N ASP A 258 16.65 -6.88 -6.94
CA ASP A 258 16.76 -7.80 -5.80
C ASP A 258 15.78 -7.39 -4.68
N PHE A 259 15.63 -6.10 -4.40
CA PHE A 259 14.68 -5.58 -3.41
C PHE A 259 13.22 -5.91 -3.76
N GLY A 260 12.83 -5.68 -5.02
CA GLY A 260 11.49 -6.03 -5.51
C GLY A 260 11.20 -7.52 -5.43
N LYS A 261 12.16 -8.37 -5.80
CA LYS A 261 12.04 -9.83 -5.66
C LYS A 261 11.92 -10.25 -4.20
N SER A 262 12.74 -9.67 -3.33
CA SER A 262 12.72 -9.93 -1.89
C SER A 262 11.38 -9.56 -1.24
N TYR A 263 10.77 -8.45 -1.68
CA TYR A 263 9.41 -8.08 -1.28
C TYR A 263 8.38 -9.15 -1.63
N ILE A 264 8.44 -9.70 -2.85
CA ILE A 264 7.50 -10.74 -3.30
C ILE A 264 7.72 -12.07 -2.56
N ILE A 265 8.98 -12.44 -2.29
CA ILE A 265 9.32 -13.62 -1.48
C ILE A 265 8.72 -13.48 -0.08
N GLY A 266 8.96 -12.36 0.60
CA GLY A 266 8.43 -12.13 1.95
C GLY A 266 6.90 -12.05 2.00
N LEU A 267 6.25 -11.51 0.95
CA LEU A 267 4.79 -11.55 0.81
C LEU A 267 4.26 -13.00 0.78
N CYS A 268 4.93 -13.92 0.08
CA CYS A 268 4.59 -15.34 0.08
C CYS A 268 4.79 -15.97 1.48
N LEU A 269 5.91 -15.68 2.14
CA LEU A 269 6.21 -16.19 3.49
C LEU A 269 5.28 -15.61 4.56
N TRP A 270 4.74 -14.41 4.35
CA TRP A 270 3.69 -13.81 5.18
C TRP A 270 2.33 -14.51 4.99
N GLY A 271 2.12 -15.15 3.84
CA GLY A 271 0.98 -16.03 3.57
C GLY A 271 -0.05 -15.45 2.61
N ALA A 272 0.34 -14.49 1.77
CA ALA A 272 -0.54 -13.95 0.74
C ALA A 272 -0.99 -15.05 -0.23
N ASN A 273 -2.22 -14.93 -0.73
CA ASN A 273 -2.76 -15.88 -1.69
C ASN A 273 -2.21 -15.62 -3.11
N GLY A 274 -2.42 -16.57 -4.02
CA GLY A 274 -1.87 -16.48 -5.38
C GLY A 274 -2.37 -15.28 -6.20
N TYR A 275 -3.57 -14.76 -5.92
CA TYR A 275 -4.07 -13.56 -6.59
C TYR A 275 -3.34 -12.31 -6.10
N GLU A 276 -3.16 -12.17 -4.79
CA GLU A 276 -2.42 -11.07 -4.17
C GLU A 276 -0.97 -11.04 -4.65
N VAL A 277 -0.30 -12.20 -4.66
CA VAL A 277 1.08 -12.32 -5.16
C VAL A 277 1.16 -11.88 -6.62
N LYS A 278 0.28 -12.40 -7.50
CA LYS A 278 0.27 -12.00 -8.92
C LYS A 278 -0.01 -10.51 -9.11
N HIS A 279 -0.87 -9.92 -8.28
CA HIS A 279 -1.13 -8.49 -8.33
C HIS A 279 0.12 -7.69 -7.93
N GLN A 280 0.77 -8.06 -6.84
CA GLN A 280 1.96 -7.38 -6.34
C GLN A 280 3.16 -7.52 -7.27
N VAL A 281 3.33 -8.68 -7.92
CA VAL A 281 4.34 -8.84 -8.97
C VAL A 281 4.14 -7.80 -10.08
N ARG A 282 2.89 -7.51 -10.50
CA ARG A 282 2.65 -6.48 -11.51
C ARG A 282 3.01 -5.08 -11.02
N GLU A 283 2.73 -4.74 -9.77
CA GLU A 283 3.07 -3.42 -9.22
C GLU A 283 4.59 -3.25 -9.01
N VAL A 284 5.27 -4.31 -8.55
CA VAL A 284 6.75 -4.32 -8.47
C VAL A 284 7.38 -4.22 -9.84
N ASN A 285 6.87 -4.94 -10.85
CA ASN A 285 7.39 -4.83 -12.22
C ASN A 285 7.21 -3.41 -12.77
N LYS A 286 6.09 -2.73 -12.48
CA LYS A 286 5.94 -1.30 -12.84
C LYS A 286 7.03 -0.45 -12.20
N LEU A 287 7.35 -0.66 -10.92
CA LEU A 287 8.45 0.05 -10.27
C LEU A 287 9.80 -0.25 -10.94
N LEU A 288 10.01 -1.46 -11.44
CA LEU A 288 11.27 -1.85 -12.08
C LEU A 288 11.40 -1.42 -13.54
N GLU A 289 10.29 -1.35 -14.28
CA GLU A 289 10.30 -1.24 -15.73
C GLU A 289 9.87 0.14 -16.25
N ASP A 290 8.94 0.81 -15.56
CA ASP A 290 8.41 2.10 -16.03
C ASP A 290 9.51 3.18 -15.97
N PRO A 291 9.82 3.88 -17.07
CA PRO A 291 10.82 4.95 -17.09
C PRO A 291 10.52 6.10 -16.12
N LYS A 292 9.27 6.28 -15.73
CA LYS A 292 8.84 7.30 -14.75
C LYS A 292 8.93 6.82 -13.30
N SER A 293 9.27 5.56 -13.07
CA SER A 293 9.42 5.02 -11.74
C SER A 293 10.57 5.71 -11.01
N PRO A 294 10.38 6.11 -9.73
CA PRO A 294 11.47 6.65 -8.94
C PRO A 294 12.62 5.65 -8.72
N TRP A 295 12.41 4.34 -8.86
CA TRP A 295 13.50 3.36 -8.84
C TRP A 295 14.43 3.45 -10.08
N LYS A 296 14.00 4.11 -11.16
CA LYS A 296 14.86 4.45 -12.30
C LYS A 296 15.66 5.73 -12.07
N THR A 297 15.22 6.58 -11.15
CA THR A 297 15.82 7.89 -10.88
C THR A 297 16.80 7.85 -9.72
N PHE A 298 16.46 7.14 -8.65
CA PHE A 298 17.29 7.03 -7.44
C PHE A 298 18.02 5.69 -7.42
N PRO A 299 19.35 5.67 -7.23
CA PRO A 299 20.09 4.41 -7.11
C PRO A 299 19.65 3.67 -5.85
N PHE A 300 19.77 2.34 -5.87
CA PHE A 300 19.53 1.54 -4.67
C PHE A 300 20.68 1.73 -3.66
N GLY A 301 21.93 1.68 -4.13
CA GLY A 301 23.12 1.78 -3.30
C GLY A 301 23.22 3.09 -2.50
N LYS A 302 23.99 3.02 -1.40
CA LYS A 302 24.31 4.13 -0.49
C LYS A 302 25.31 5.09 -1.12
#